data_AF-A0A3D0LSV5-F1
#
_entry.id   AF-A0A3D0LSV5-F1
#
_cell.length_a   1.000
_cell.length_b   1.000
_cell.length_c   1.000
_cell.angle_alpha   90.00
_cell.angle_beta   90.00
_cell.angle_gamma   90.00
#
_symmetry.space_group_name_H-M   'P 1'
#
loop_
_entity.id
_entity.type
_entity.pdbx_description
1 polymer ?
#
loop_
_entity_poly.entity_id
_entity_poly.type
_entity_poly.pdbx_seq_one_letter_code
_entity_poly.pdbx_strand_id
1 'polypeptide(L)'
;LLAYTSLETTTPLNLVQVGLDGNPAQSARYAILSDWCRFRIETVERRSSHRLGKINHRLHILEGRHTVFLNLDAVIRIIRESDAPKPVLMAEFALSEQQADDILDIRLRQLSRLEGIKIEQEISALQAERVKLDALLSSPAKMKTLVAKEIREDVKKFGDDRRTLLQPERRASLAEAVVLDEPVTIILSEKGWLRQRQGHGIDSSALSFKEGDRLLAAVECRTPDPLVLLGSDGRAYTLNAAQTPSGKGDGAPAGSLVGLQPGARIAGAVAGTPEDTVLLSHSGGYGFMTRIADMVSRQKSGKLLMTLGECERMLPPVKIGKGSAAPHYIACVSTDNRLLVYPLDAVKTLSKGRGVILMALAGHELKLTGVFTGTLMLQGVSRGRRVEKKASFDIAKRAQKGAAVNMKITALCAAPAKN
;
A
#
# COMPACT_ATOMS: atom_id res chain seq x y z
N LEU A 1 -23.46 -0.38 9.71
CA LEU A 1 -23.47 -1.50 10.69
C LEU A 1 -22.07 -1.77 11.21
N LEU A 2 -21.11 -2.21 10.37
CA LEU A 2 -19.74 -2.53 10.79
C LEU A 2 -19.03 -1.40 11.56
N ALA A 3 -19.17 -0.14 11.12
CA ALA A 3 -18.58 1.01 11.81
C ALA A 3 -19.20 1.35 13.19
N TYR A 4 -20.35 0.78 13.54
CA TYR A 4 -21.14 1.15 14.73
C TYR A 4 -21.41 -0.04 15.67
N THR A 5 -20.95 -1.25 15.34
CA THR A 5 -21.14 -2.45 16.16
C THR A 5 -19.84 -3.23 16.28
N SER A 6 -19.76 -4.13 17.27
CA SER A 6 -18.59 -5.00 17.48
C SER A 6 -18.39 -6.09 16.43
N LEU A 7 -19.14 -6.05 15.31
CA LEU A 7 -18.92 -6.94 14.16
C LEU A 7 -17.61 -6.59 13.43
N GLU A 8 -17.14 -5.34 13.52
CA GLU A 8 -15.80 -4.94 13.15
C GLU A 8 -15.08 -4.41 14.40
N THR A 9 -13.90 -4.97 14.71
CA THR A 9 -13.12 -4.55 15.88
C THR A 9 -11.65 -4.43 15.53
N THR A 10 -10.96 -3.51 16.20
CA THR A 10 -9.52 -3.37 16.08
C THR A 10 -8.85 -4.16 17.20
N THR A 11 -8.00 -5.11 16.83
CA THR A 11 -7.14 -5.81 17.79
C THR A 11 -5.76 -5.13 17.80
N PRO A 12 -5.38 -4.44 18.88
CA PRO A 12 -4.03 -3.88 18.99
C PRO A 12 -3.01 -5.02 19.06
N LEU A 13 -1.99 -4.96 18.22
CA LEU A 13 -0.89 -5.92 18.23
C LEU A 13 0.38 -5.24 18.73
N ASN A 14 0.85 -5.63 19.91
CA ASN A 14 2.14 -5.21 20.44
C ASN A 14 2.99 -6.45 20.76
N LEU A 15 4.08 -6.64 20.01
CA LEU A 15 4.98 -7.78 20.14
C LEU A 15 6.14 -7.46 21.09
N VAL A 16 5.90 -7.63 22.39
CA VAL A 16 6.93 -7.53 23.43
C VAL A 16 7.23 -8.92 23.95
N GLN A 17 8.51 -9.31 24.01
CA GLN A 17 8.97 -10.60 24.50
C GLN A 17 10.22 -10.44 25.40
N VAL A 18 10.48 -11.45 26.22
CA VAL A 18 11.76 -11.57 26.93
C VAL A 18 12.73 -12.30 26.02
N GLY A 19 13.85 -11.65 25.68
CA GLY A 19 14.89 -12.21 24.82
C GLY A 19 15.71 -13.32 25.50
N LEU A 20 16.62 -13.92 24.74
CA LEU A 20 17.57 -14.92 25.28
C LEU A 20 18.57 -14.33 26.28
N ASP A 21 18.71 -13.01 26.29
CA ASP A 21 19.48 -12.22 27.25
C ASP A 21 18.70 -11.95 28.56
N GLY A 22 17.44 -12.38 28.66
CA GLY A 22 16.60 -12.23 29.84
C GLY A 22 15.91 -10.86 29.97
N ASN A 23 16.08 -9.97 28.99
CA ASN A 23 15.50 -8.63 29.04
C ASN A 23 14.21 -8.52 28.20
N PRO A 24 13.19 -7.77 28.66
CA PRO A 24 12.00 -7.50 27.87
C PRO A 24 12.30 -6.47 26.77
N ALA A 25 11.96 -6.79 25.52
CA ALA A 25 12.15 -5.92 24.38
C ALA A 25 11.01 -6.02 23.36
N GLN A 26 10.70 -4.89 22.72
CA GLN A 26 9.82 -4.88 21.56
C GLN A 26 10.55 -5.53 20.38
N SER A 27 9.96 -6.57 19.80
CA SER A 27 10.64 -7.41 18.82
C SER A 27 9.86 -7.48 17.50
N ALA A 28 10.59 -7.33 16.40
CA ALA A 28 10.05 -7.59 15.07
C ALA A 28 9.83 -9.10 14.86
N ARG A 29 8.88 -9.47 13.99
CA ARG A 29 8.56 -10.88 13.67
C ARG A 29 9.80 -11.72 13.33
N TYR A 30 10.74 -11.16 12.57
CA TYR A 30 11.96 -11.87 12.20
C TYR A 30 12.86 -12.18 13.41
N ALA A 31 13.01 -11.21 14.33
CA ALA A 31 13.80 -11.39 15.54
C ALA A 31 13.23 -12.51 16.42
N ILE A 32 11.90 -12.51 16.62
CA ILE A 32 11.19 -13.55 17.38
C ILE A 32 11.49 -14.95 16.82
N LEU A 33 11.36 -15.13 15.50
CA LEU A 33 11.62 -16.43 14.87
C LEU A 33 13.09 -16.83 14.95
N SER A 34 14.01 -15.88 14.79
CA SER A 34 15.45 -16.11 14.90
C SER A 34 15.86 -16.55 16.30
N ASP A 35 15.37 -15.88 17.33
CA ASP A 35 15.66 -16.21 18.74
C ASP A 35 15.10 -17.58 19.10
N TRP A 36 13.86 -17.88 18.69
CA TRP A 36 13.28 -19.20 18.89
C TRP A 36 14.08 -20.30 18.20
N CYS A 37 14.57 -20.08 16.97
CA CYS A 37 15.41 -21.05 16.27
C CYS A 37 16.73 -21.30 17.03
N ARG A 38 17.37 -20.25 17.56
CA ARG A 38 18.59 -20.38 18.35
C ARG A 38 18.36 -21.18 19.63
N PHE A 39 17.33 -20.81 20.37
CA PHE A 39 16.89 -21.54 21.57
C PHE A 39 16.62 -23.02 21.28
N ARG A 40 15.94 -23.31 20.16
CA ARG A 40 15.62 -24.70 19.79
C ARG A 40 16.87 -25.51 19.47
N ILE A 41 17.83 -24.94 18.73
CA ILE A 41 19.11 -25.61 18.44
C ILE A 41 19.85 -25.92 19.73
N GLU A 42 19.99 -24.94 20.62
CA GLU A 42 20.67 -25.11 21.91
C GLU A 42 19.99 -26.18 22.78
N THR A 43 18.66 -26.22 22.77
CA THR A 43 17.89 -27.25 23.51
C THR A 43 18.20 -28.66 22.98
N VAL A 44 18.24 -28.83 21.65
CA VAL A 44 18.55 -30.14 21.03
C VAL A 44 20.00 -30.53 21.27
N GLU A 45 20.93 -29.57 21.24
CA GLU A 45 22.32 -29.78 21.58
C GLU A 45 22.46 -30.27 23.04
N ARG A 46 21.88 -29.56 24.02
CA ARG A 46 21.88 -29.96 25.43
C ARG A 46 21.32 -31.36 25.64
N ARG A 47 20.19 -31.69 24.99
CA ARG A 47 19.58 -33.04 25.03
C ARG A 47 20.53 -34.11 24.49
N SER A 48 21.18 -33.83 23.36
CA SER A 48 22.06 -34.76 22.68
C SER A 48 23.36 -34.97 23.47
N SER A 49 23.95 -33.90 24.00
CA SER A 49 25.12 -33.94 24.88
C SER A 49 24.84 -34.68 26.19
N HIS A 50 23.66 -34.50 26.78
CA HIS A 50 23.25 -35.25 27.97
C HIS A 50 23.12 -36.75 27.68
N ARG A 51 22.53 -37.15 26.53
CA ARG A 51 22.47 -38.56 26.11
C ARG A 51 23.87 -39.12 25.86
N LEU A 52 24.73 -38.38 25.17
CA LEU A 52 26.12 -38.76 24.92
C LEU A 52 26.88 -38.98 26.24
N GLY A 53 26.74 -38.08 27.22
CA GLY A 53 27.33 -38.24 28.54
C GLY A 53 26.89 -39.52 29.25
N LYS A 54 25.60 -39.86 29.20
CA LYS A 54 25.07 -41.13 29.74
C LYS A 54 25.65 -42.35 29.03
N ILE A 55 25.76 -42.29 27.70
CA ILE A 55 26.33 -43.38 26.89
C ILE A 55 27.81 -43.57 27.24
N ASN A 56 28.59 -42.50 27.33
CA ASN A 56 30.02 -42.57 27.65
C ASN A 56 30.24 -43.15 29.05
N HIS A 57 29.46 -42.73 30.05
CA HIS A 57 29.52 -43.32 31.38
C HIS A 57 29.16 -44.82 31.37
N ARG A 58 28.11 -45.21 30.63
CA ARG A 58 27.71 -46.62 30.53
C ARG A 58 28.75 -47.47 29.80
N LEU A 59 29.31 -46.98 28.70
CA LEU A 59 30.39 -47.63 27.95
C LEU A 59 31.61 -47.84 28.82
N HIS A 60 32.03 -46.82 29.58
CA HIS A 60 33.15 -46.90 30.50
C HIS A 60 33.00 -48.08 31.49
N ILE A 61 31.82 -48.23 32.10
CA ILE A 61 31.55 -49.36 33.00
C ILE A 61 31.56 -50.70 32.26
N LEU A 62 30.92 -50.78 31.08
CA LEU A 62 30.86 -52.01 30.29
C LEU A 62 32.23 -52.46 29.77
N GLU A 63 33.10 -51.53 29.39
CA GLU A 63 34.48 -51.81 28.96
C GLU A 63 35.28 -52.42 30.11
N GLY A 64 35.14 -51.91 31.34
CA GLY A 64 35.76 -52.51 32.52
C GLY A 64 35.25 -53.94 32.78
N ARG A 65 33.93 -54.15 32.71
CA ARG A 65 33.33 -55.50 32.83
C ARG A 65 33.82 -56.45 31.75
N HIS A 66 33.90 -55.99 30.50
CA HIS A 66 34.34 -56.80 29.37
C HIS A 66 35.81 -57.24 29.54
N THR A 67 36.69 -56.33 29.99
CA THR A 67 38.09 -56.65 30.32
C THR A 67 38.20 -57.72 31.41
N VAL A 68 37.37 -57.64 32.46
CA VAL A 68 37.32 -58.66 33.53
C VAL A 68 36.82 -59.99 33.02
N PHE A 69 35.78 -59.99 32.18
CA PHE A 69 35.24 -61.22 31.58
C PHE A 69 36.28 -62.00 30.78
N LEU A 70 37.18 -61.31 30.08
CA LEU A 70 38.27 -61.94 29.33
C LEU A 70 39.39 -62.50 30.23
N ASN A 71 39.52 -61.99 31.47
CA ASN A 71 40.61 -62.30 32.39
C ASN A 71 40.11 -62.81 33.76
N LEU A 72 38.99 -63.53 33.78
CA LEU A 72 38.24 -63.83 35.00
C LEU A 72 39.07 -64.57 36.06
N ASP A 73 39.89 -65.55 35.66
CA ASP A 73 40.72 -66.33 36.59
C ASP A 73 41.77 -65.46 37.29
N ALA A 74 42.38 -64.52 36.57
CA ALA A 74 43.36 -63.59 37.13
C ALA A 74 42.71 -62.62 38.12
N VAL A 75 41.50 -62.13 37.81
CA VAL A 75 40.72 -61.27 38.70
C VAL A 75 40.32 -62.01 39.98
N ILE A 76 39.84 -63.26 39.87
CA ILE A 76 39.50 -64.10 41.03
C ILE A 76 40.73 -64.33 41.91
N ARG A 77 41.90 -64.61 41.31
CA ARG A 77 43.15 -64.78 42.05
C ARG A 77 43.50 -63.53 42.85
N ILE A 78 43.48 -62.34 42.22
CA ILE A 78 43.77 -61.07 42.87
C ILE A 78 42.79 -60.81 44.04
N ILE A 79 41.50 -61.07 43.84
CA ILE A 79 40.48 -60.88 44.89
C ILE A 79 40.68 -61.83 46.08
N ARG A 80 41.17 -63.06 45.84
CA ARG A 80 41.38 -64.07 46.90
C ARG A 80 42.70 -63.93 47.65
N GLU A 81 43.75 -63.44 46.99
CA GLU A 81 45.12 -63.43 47.52
C GLU A 81 45.58 -62.06 48.02
N SER A 82 44.91 -60.97 47.63
CA SER A 82 45.28 -59.61 48.04
C SER A 82 44.42 -59.12 49.21
N ASP A 83 45.05 -58.51 50.21
CA ASP A 83 44.36 -57.83 51.33
C ASP A 83 43.59 -56.58 50.86
N ALA A 84 44.02 -55.96 49.75
CA ALA A 84 43.40 -54.77 49.17
C ALA A 84 43.29 -54.91 47.64
N PRO A 85 42.24 -55.62 47.14
CA PRO A 85 42.16 -55.98 45.73
C PRO A 85 41.91 -54.79 44.78
N LYS A 86 41.23 -53.74 45.22
CA LYS A 86 40.89 -52.56 44.41
C LYS A 86 42.12 -51.89 43.73
N PRO A 87 43.17 -51.43 44.46
CA PRO A 87 44.34 -50.80 43.84
C PRO A 87 45.12 -51.76 42.93
N VAL A 88 45.15 -53.06 43.24
CA VAL A 88 45.83 -54.06 42.41
C VAL A 88 45.10 -54.26 41.08
N LEU A 89 43.78 -54.38 41.10
CA LEU A 89 42.96 -54.48 39.88
C LEU A 89 43.09 -53.24 38.99
N MET A 90 43.12 -52.05 39.59
CA MET A 90 43.33 -50.81 38.86
C MET A 90 44.69 -50.77 38.15
N ALA A 91 45.76 -51.18 38.84
CA ALA A 91 47.10 -51.18 38.28
C ALA A 91 47.28 -52.24 37.18
N GLU A 92 46.80 -53.47 37.39
CA GLU A 92 47.01 -54.60 36.49
C GLU A 92 46.21 -54.46 35.18
N PHE A 93 44.95 -54.01 35.28
CA PHE A 93 44.04 -53.94 34.14
C PHE A 93 43.78 -52.51 33.64
N ALA A 94 44.56 -51.53 34.15
CA ALA A 94 44.42 -50.10 33.84
C ALA A 94 42.98 -49.58 34.02
N LEU A 95 42.29 -50.06 35.07
CA LEU A 95 40.91 -49.70 35.36
C LEU A 95 40.85 -48.40 36.16
N SER A 96 39.83 -47.60 35.86
CA SER A 96 39.46 -46.46 36.71
C SER A 96 38.91 -46.92 38.06
N GLU A 97 38.90 -46.02 39.03
CA GLU A 97 38.30 -46.27 40.35
C GLU A 97 36.84 -46.74 40.25
N GLN A 98 36.06 -46.08 39.40
CA GLN A 98 34.62 -46.36 39.22
C GLN A 98 34.37 -47.73 38.57
N GLN A 99 35.26 -48.18 37.68
CA GLN A 99 35.19 -49.51 37.10
C GLN A 99 35.59 -50.57 38.13
N ALA A 100 36.64 -50.32 38.90
CA ALA A 100 37.10 -51.25 39.91
C ALA A 100 36.03 -51.49 41.00
N ASP A 101 35.35 -50.43 41.45
CA ASP A 101 34.21 -50.55 42.37
C ASP A 101 33.07 -51.38 41.76
N ASP A 102 32.67 -51.07 40.51
CA ASP A 102 31.62 -51.83 39.82
C ASP A 102 31.98 -53.31 39.62
N ILE A 103 33.26 -53.62 39.40
CA ILE A 103 33.77 -54.99 39.26
C ILE A 103 33.69 -55.77 40.57
N LEU A 104 34.08 -55.14 41.68
CA LEU A 104 34.00 -55.77 43.00
C LEU A 104 32.55 -56.04 43.42
N ASP A 105 31.60 -55.24 42.92
CA ASP A 105 30.16 -55.40 43.13
C ASP A 105 29.48 -56.41 42.17
N ILE A 106 30.22 -57.05 41.25
CA ILE A 106 29.67 -58.06 40.34
C ILE A 106 29.19 -59.28 41.12
N ARG A 107 27.97 -59.73 40.83
CA ARG A 107 27.41 -60.96 41.43
C ARG A 107 27.82 -62.18 40.59
N LEU A 108 28.11 -63.30 41.23
CA LEU A 108 28.51 -64.55 40.55
C LEU A 108 27.56 -64.98 39.40
N ARG A 109 26.24 -64.79 39.57
CA ARG A 109 25.23 -65.08 38.52
C ARG A 109 25.44 -64.27 37.22
N GLN A 110 26.11 -63.13 37.32
CA GLN A 110 26.39 -62.25 36.21
C GLN A 110 27.65 -62.64 35.45
N LEU A 111 28.38 -63.70 35.86
CA LEU A 111 29.59 -64.19 35.18
C LEU A 111 29.29 -65.26 34.12
N SER A 112 28.02 -65.53 33.82
CA SER A 112 27.66 -66.52 32.80
C SER A 112 28.07 -66.07 31.39
N ARG A 113 28.35 -67.02 30.50
CA ARG A 113 28.69 -66.73 29.08
C ARG A 113 27.60 -65.92 28.37
N LEU A 114 26.33 -66.13 28.71
CA LEU A 114 25.22 -65.37 28.15
C LEU A 114 25.26 -63.89 28.54
N GLU A 115 25.69 -63.57 29.76
CA GLU A 115 25.84 -62.18 30.20
C GLU A 115 27.02 -61.51 29.49
N GLY A 116 28.11 -62.23 29.23
CA GLY A 116 29.23 -61.74 28.41
C GLY A 116 28.79 -61.32 27.00
N ILE A 117 28.00 -62.16 26.32
CA ILE A 117 27.45 -61.85 24.99
C ILE A 117 26.52 -60.62 25.04
N LYS A 118 25.71 -60.48 26.09
CA LYS A 118 24.85 -59.30 26.27
C LYS A 118 25.66 -58.02 26.44
N ILE A 119 26.76 -58.07 27.20
CA ILE A 119 27.66 -56.93 27.38
C ILE A 119 28.27 -56.51 26.04
N GLU A 120 28.79 -57.46 25.25
CA GLU A 120 29.34 -57.17 23.92
C GLU A 120 28.30 -56.54 22.98
N GLN A 121 27.07 -57.07 22.98
CA GLN A 121 25.97 -56.51 22.19
C GLN A 121 25.59 -55.09 22.66
N GLU A 122 25.53 -54.87 23.98
CA GLU A 122 25.24 -53.55 24.56
C GLU A 122 26.34 -52.54 24.20
N ILE A 123 27.62 -52.91 24.33
CA ILE A 123 28.76 -52.09 23.93
C ILE A 123 28.65 -51.71 22.45
N SER A 124 28.44 -52.68 21.56
CA SER A 124 28.34 -52.43 20.12
C SER A 124 27.19 -51.46 19.79
N ALA A 125 26.01 -51.66 20.39
CA ALA A 125 24.86 -50.80 20.18
C ALA A 125 25.12 -49.35 20.67
N LEU A 126 25.69 -49.21 21.88
CA LEU A 126 26.02 -47.92 22.47
C LEU A 126 27.14 -47.20 21.71
N GLN A 127 28.15 -47.91 21.21
CA GLN A 127 29.20 -47.34 20.37
C GLN A 127 28.62 -46.82 19.04
N ALA A 128 27.72 -47.57 18.41
CA ALA A 128 27.03 -47.11 17.20
C ALA A 128 26.16 -45.87 17.47
N GLU A 129 25.51 -45.78 18.63
CA GLU A 129 24.77 -44.58 19.06
C GLU A 129 25.71 -43.40 19.34
N ARG A 130 26.83 -43.64 20.04
CA ARG A 130 27.87 -42.63 20.34
C ARG A 130 28.37 -41.96 19.07
N VAL A 131 28.79 -42.75 18.07
CA VAL A 131 29.29 -42.24 16.78
C VAL A 131 28.27 -41.36 16.08
N LYS A 132 26.97 -41.72 16.14
CA LYS A 132 25.90 -40.90 15.56
C LYS A 132 25.73 -39.56 16.29
N LEU A 133 25.78 -39.58 17.62
CA LEU A 133 25.63 -38.37 18.45
C LEU A 133 26.85 -37.45 18.34
N ASP A 134 28.08 -38.00 18.33
CA ASP A 134 29.30 -37.24 18.10
C ASP A 134 29.29 -36.58 16.71
N ALA A 135 28.89 -37.33 15.68
CA ALA A 135 28.74 -36.81 14.33
C ALA A 135 27.66 -35.71 14.23
N LEU A 136 26.62 -35.76 15.07
CA LEU A 136 25.57 -34.75 15.14
C LEU A 136 26.08 -33.48 15.84
N LEU A 137 26.74 -33.63 17.00
CA LEU A 137 27.24 -32.52 17.82
C LEU A 137 28.41 -31.79 17.18
N SER A 138 29.26 -32.50 16.43
CA SER A 138 30.40 -31.91 15.70
C SER A 138 30.00 -31.14 14.43
N SER A 139 28.75 -31.25 13.96
CA SER A 139 28.31 -30.64 12.70
C SER A 139 27.07 -29.77 12.88
N PRO A 140 27.22 -28.43 12.84
CA PRO A 140 26.09 -27.50 12.88
C PRO A 140 25.07 -27.73 11.77
N ALA A 141 25.51 -28.21 10.59
CA ALA A 141 24.62 -28.50 9.46
C ALA A 141 23.72 -29.72 9.73
N LYS A 142 24.27 -30.80 10.32
CA LYS A 142 23.48 -31.96 10.72
C LYS A 142 22.49 -31.61 11.83
N MET A 143 22.91 -30.77 12.78
CA MET A 143 22.04 -30.26 13.84
C MET A 143 20.83 -29.50 13.26
N LYS A 144 21.06 -28.55 12.36
CA LYS A 144 19.98 -27.81 11.67
C LYS A 144 19.04 -28.74 10.90
N THR A 145 19.59 -29.75 10.24
CA THR A 145 18.80 -30.72 9.46
C THR A 145 17.89 -31.56 10.37
N LEU A 146 18.41 -32.01 11.51
CA LEU A 146 17.64 -32.74 12.52
C LEU A 146 16.51 -31.88 13.09
N VAL A 147 16.83 -30.66 13.54
CA VAL A 147 15.83 -29.72 14.07
C VAL A 147 14.73 -29.44 13.04
N ALA A 148 15.09 -29.20 11.79
CA ALA A 148 14.11 -29.00 10.73
C ALA A 148 13.26 -30.25 10.45
N LYS A 149 13.82 -31.46 10.61
CA LYS A 149 13.06 -32.71 10.50
C LYS A 149 12.04 -32.83 11.64
N GLU A 150 12.46 -32.60 12.89
CA GLU A 150 11.57 -32.62 14.05
C GLU A 150 10.42 -31.61 13.91
N ILE A 151 10.71 -30.37 13.49
CA ILE A 151 9.67 -29.35 13.28
C ILE A 151 8.66 -29.81 12.21
N ARG A 152 9.10 -30.45 11.13
CA ARG A 152 8.18 -30.99 10.11
C ARG A 152 7.32 -32.13 10.64
N GLU A 153 7.85 -32.95 11.53
CA GLU A 153 7.10 -34.01 12.19
C GLU A 153 6.06 -33.42 13.17
N ASP A 154 6.43 -32.38 13.91
CA ASP A 154 5.52 -31.65 14.78
C ASP A 154 4.39 -30.97 13.98
N VAL A 155 4.70 -30.37 12.82
CA VAL A 155 3.68 -29.81 11.92
C VAL A 155 2.70 -30.88 11.45
N LYS A 156 3.17 -32.10 11.13
CA LYS A 156 2.28 -33.21 10.74
C LYS A 156 1.41 -33.70 11.89
N LYS A 157 1.93 -33.65 13.11
CA LYS A 157 1.24 -34.17 14.31
C LYS A 157 0.26 -33.17 14.91
N PHE A 158 0.58 -31.87 14.85
CA PHE A 158 -0.14 -30.82 15.57
C PHE A 158 -0.67 -29.68 14.68
N GLY A 159 -0.39 -29.68 13.37
CA GLY A 159 -0.88 -28.66 12.46
C GLY A 159 -2.37 -28.77 12.15
N ASP A 160 -3.03 -27.62 11.94
CA ASP A 160 -4.41 -27.52 11.48
C ASP A 160 -4.54 -26.53 10.31
N ASP A 161 -5.65 -26.63 9.57
CA ASP A 161 -5.96 -25.69 8.51
C ASP A 161 -6.36 -24.32 9.07
N ARG A 162 -6.05 -23.25 8.32
CA ARG A 162 -6.34 -21.89 8.75
C ARG A 162 -7.85 -21.66 8.87
N ARG A 163 -8.28 -21.19 10.05
CA ARG A 163 -9.69 -20.87 10.32
C ARG A 163 -10.13 -19.51 9.77
N THR A 164 -9.22 -18.56 9.71
CA THR A 164 -9.49 -17.19 9.25
C THR A 164 -9.22 -17.00 7.76
N LEU A 165 -9.98 -16.11 7.14
CA LEU A 165 -9.80 -15.69 5.76
C LEU A 165 -9.22 -14.27 5.72
N LEU A 166 -8.15 -14.08 4.96
CA LEU A 166 -7.54 -12.77 4.74
C LEU A 166 -8.04 -12.21 3.42
N GLN A 167 -8.93 -11.22 3.49
CA GLN A 167 -9.45 -10.51 2.31
C GLN A 167 -9.22 -9.01 2.46
N PRO A 168 -8.75 -8.32 1.41
CA PRO A 168 -8.64 -6.87 1.42
C PRO A 168 -10.04 -6.25 1.34
N GLU A 169 -10.54 -5.73 2.46
CA GLU A 169 -11.82 -5.04 2.53
C GLU A 169 -11.62 -3.52 2.42
N ARG A 170 -12.54 -2.82 1.74
CA ARG A 170 -12.56 -1.35 1.75
C ARG A 170 -13.02 -0.90 3.13
N ARG A 171 -12.14 -0.24 3.90
CA ARG A 171 -12.48 0.27 5.25
C ARG A 171 -13.82 1.02 5.20
N ALA A 172 -14.77 0.61 6.04
CA ALA A 172 -15.95 1.41 6.33
C ALA A 172 -15.48 2.67 7.08
N SER A 173 -15.21 3.75 6.36
CA SER A 173 -14.73 4.98 6.97
C SER A 173 -15.86 5.64 7.76
N LEU A 174 -15.61 5.91 9.04
CA LEU A 174 -16.43 6.78 9.91
C LEU A 174 -16.54 8.24 9.42
N ALA A 175 -15.83 8.61 8.34
CA ALA A 175 -15.62 9.99 7.93
C ALA A 175 -16.49 10.47 6.75
N GLU A 176 -17.41 9.64 6.26
CA GLU A 176 -18.46 10.12 5.37
C GLU A 176 -19.73 10.14 6.19
N ALA A 177 -20.10 11.33 6.70
CA ALA A 177 -21.51 11.59 6.98
C ALA A 177 -22.27 11.02 5.77
N VAL A 178 -23.30 10.21 6.00
CA VAL A 178 -24.13 9.67 4.92
C VAL A 178 -24.72 10.87 4.19
N VAL A 179 -24.01 11.36 3.18
CA VAL A 179 -24.45 12.46 2.35
C VAL A 179 -25.53 11.85 1.49
N LEU A 180 -26.77 12.25 1.75
CA LEU A 180 -27.91 11.84 0.93
C LEU A 180 -27.60 12.20 -0.52
N ASP A 181 -27.65 11.21 -1.40
CA ASP A 181 -27.22 11.33 -2.79
C ASP A 181 -28.30 12.04 -3.63
N GLU A 182 -28.19 13.36 -3.73
CA GLU A 182 -29.14 14.24 -4.38
C GLU A 182 -28.50 14.95 -5.58
N PRO A 183 -29.24 15.13 -6.70
CA PRO A 183 -28.78 15.98 -7.79
C PRO A 183 -28.81 17.45 -7.35
N VAL A 184 -27.69 18.13 -7.50
CA VAL A 184 -27.53 19.55 -7.15
C VAL A 184 -26.78 20.31 -8.24
N THR A 185 -27.05 21.60 -8.35
CA THR A 185 -26.29 22.53 -9.18
C THR A 185 -25.55 23.50 -8.27
N ILE A 186 -24.22 23.45 -8.33
CA ILE A 186 -23.34 24.39 -7.66
C ILE A 186 -23.24 25.67 -8.47
N ILE A 187 -23.47 26.81 -7.85
CA ILE A 187 -23.39 28.13 -8.45
C ILE A 187 -22.21 28.86 -7.84
N LEU A 188 -21.28 29.28 -8.70
CA LEU A 188 -20.11 30.07 -8.36
C LEU A 188 -20.23 31.46 -9.02
N SER A 189 -20.05 32.52 -8.22
CA SER A 189 -20.01 33.89 -8.72
C SER A 189 -18.60 34.38 -9.08
N GLU A 190 -18.49 35.46 -9.86
CA GLU A 190 -17.20 36.09 -10.20
C GLU A 190 -16.47 36.63 -8.96
N LYS A 191 -17.20 37.08 -7.93
CA LYS A 191 -16.60 37.46 -6.64
C LYS A 191 -16.31 36.27 -5.71
N GLY A 192 -16.51 35.04 -6.18
CA GLY A 192 -16.13 33.82 -5.45
C GLY A 192 -17.14 33.38 -4.38
N TRP A 193 -18.42 33.72 -4.53
CA TRP A 193 -19.49 33.20 -3.65
C TRP A 193 -19.98 31.85 -4.17
N LEU A 194 -20.20 30.91 -3.25
CA LEU A 194 -20.68 29.56 -3.51
C LEU A 194 -22.02 29.30 -2.84
N ARG A 195 -22.94 28.74 -3.62
CA ARG A 195 -24.22 28.19 -3.14
C ARG A 195 -24.62 26.99 -3.97
N GLN A 196 -25.48 26.14 -3.42
CA GLN A 196 -26.11 25.05 -4.15
C GLN A 196 -27.62 25.24 -4.29
N ARG A 197 -28.15 24.71 -5.39
CA ARG A 197 -29.59 24.58 -5.64
C ARG A 197 -29.90 23.13 -5.97
N GLN A 198 -31.06 22.66 -5.53
CA GLN A 198 -31.51 21.30 -5.79
C GLN A 198 -31.92 21.14 -7.26
N GLY A 199 -31.56 20.00 -7.86
CA GLY A 199 -31.85 19.67 -9.26
C GLY A 199 -30.77 20.11 -10.26
N HIS A 200 -30.91 19.59 -11.48
CA HIS A 200 -30.13 19.97 -12.67
C HIS A 200 -31.03 20.79 -13.62
N GLY A 201 -30.45 21.42 -14.64
CA GLY A 201 -31.19 22.20 -15.63
C GLY A 201 -31.69 23.56 -15.12
N ILE A 202 -31.00 24.15 -14.15
CA ILE A 202 -31.37 25.44 -13.58
C ILE A 202 -31.09 26.54 -14.59
N ASP A 203 -32.10 27.38 -14.85
CA ASP A 203 -31.93 28.54 -15.71
C ASP A 203 -30.97 29.56 -15.08
N SER A 204 -29.80 29.68 -15.69
CA SER A 204 -28.75 30.62 -15.30
C SER A 204 -29.19 32.09 -15.32
N SER A 205 -30.19 32.45 -16.14
CA SER A 205 -30.68 33.82 -16.28
C SER A 205 -31.56 34.26 -15.10
N ALA A 206 -32.16 33.30 -14.39
CA ALA A 206 -33.01 33.53 -13.22
C ALA A 206 -32.22 33.67 -11.90
N LEU A 207 -30.89 33.61 -11.94
CA LEU A 207 -30.04 33.67 -10.77
C LEU A 207 -29.79 35.12 -10.33
N SER A 208 -30.09 35.42 -9.07
CA SER A 208 -29.75 36.71 -8.43
C SER A 208 -28.35 36.69 -7.82
N PHE A 209 -27.66 37.83 -7.88
CA PHE A 209 -26.34 38.04 -7.31
C PHE A 209 -26.27 39.38 -6.59
N LYS A 210 -25.23 39.58 -5.77
CA LYS A 210 -24.92 40.86 -5.15
C LYS A 210 -24.61 41.92 -6.20
N GLU A 211 -24.71 43.19 -5.81
CA GLU A 211 -24.41 44.31 -6.70
C GLU A 211 -22.99 44.20 -7.28
N GLY A 212 -22.92 44.30 -8.62
CA GLY A 212 -21.68 44.15 -9.39
C GLY A 212 -21.08 42.74 -9.41
N ASP A 213 -21.85 41.71 -9.03
CA ASP A 213 -21.45 40.30 -9.15
C ASP A 213 -22.30 39.59 -10.21
N ARG A 214 -21.80 38.48 -10.73
CA ARG A 214 -22.41 37.74 -11.84
C ARG A 214 -21.93 36.28 -11.85
N LEU A 215 -22.61 35.46 -12.65
CA LEU A 215 -22.30 34.04 -12.76
C LEU A 215 -20.91 33.82 -13.36
N LEU A 216 -20.06 33.08 -12.64
CA LEU A 216 -18.79 32.58 -13.15
C LEU A 216 -18.93 31.14 -13.66
N ALA A 217 -19.56 30.26 -12.89
CA ALA A 217 -19.81 28.88 -13.28
C ALA A 217 -21.07 28.31 -12.63
N ALA A 218 -21.80 27.49 -13.38
CA ALA A 218 -22.84 26.61 -12.87
C ALA A 218 -22.41 25.16 -13.16
N VAL A 219 -22.29 24.35 -12.12
CA VAL A 219 -21.75 22.99 -12.20
C VAL A 219 -22.79 22.02 -11.66
N GLU A 220 -23.31 21.17 -12.54
CA GLU A 220 -24.22 20.10 -12.19
C GLU A 220 -23.42 18.91 -11.65
N CYS A 221 -23.78 18.45 -10.45
CA CYS A 221 -23.17 17.28 -9.84
C CYS A 221 -24.15 16.60 -8.88
N ARG A 222 -23.69 15.56 -8.21
CA ARG A 222 -24.40 14.96 -7.08
C ARG A 222 -23.75 15.43 -5.78
N THR A 223 -24.50 15.47 -4.70
CA THR A 223 -24.01 15.85 -3.36
C THR A 223 -22.77 15.06 -2.89
N PRO A 224 -22.58 13.75 -3.14
CA PRO A 224 -21.35 13.05 -2.77
C PRO A 224 -20.14 13.38 -3.67
N ASP A 225 -20.34 14.03 -4.82
CA ASP A 225 -19.25 14.29 -5.75
C ASP A 225 -18.24 15.31 -5.14
N PRO A 226 -16.94 15.09 -5.34
CA PRO A 226 -15.94 16.11 -5.04
C PRO A 226 -16.15 17.34 -5.94
N LEU A 227 -16.27 18.50 -5.30
CA LEU A 227 -16.21 19.81 -5.95
C LEU A 227 -14.77 20.33 -5.88
N VAL A 228 -14.19 20.59 -7.05
CA VAL A 228 -12.85 21.16 -7.17
C VAL A 228 -12.95 22.60 -7.62
N LEU A 229 -12.44 23.50 -6.79
CA LEU A 229 -12.28 24.92 -7.10
C LEU A 229 -10.86 25.16 -7.59
N LEU A 230 -10.75 25.94 -8.65
CA LEU A 230 -9.50 26.24 -9.33
C LEU A 230 -9.12 27.68 -9.03
N GLY A 231 -7.99 27.89 -8.33
CA GLY A 231 -7.50 29.21 -7.92
C GLY A 231 -6.64 29.89 -8.97
N SER A 232 -6.63 31.22 -9.00
CA SER A 232 -5.84 32.05 -9.91
C SER A 232 -4.32 31.85 -9.78
N ASP A 233 -3.88 31.19 -8.71
CA ASP A 233 -2.51 30.77 -8.43
C ASP A 233 -2.14 29.39 -9.03
N GLY A 234 -3.07 28.76 -9.77
CA GLY A 234 -2.89 27.44 -10.36
C GLY A 234 -3.09 26.28 -9.38
N ARG A 235 -3.60 26.56 -8.16
CA ARG A 235 -3.94 25.52 -7.18
C ARG A 235 -5.36 25.01 -7.36
N ALA A 236 -5.54 23.73 -7.03
CA ALA A 236 -6.84 23.09 -6.91
C ALA A 236 -7.19 22.91 -5.43
N TYR A 237 -8.37 23.36 -5.05
CA TYR A 237 -8.94 23.24 -3.71
C TYR A 237 -10.14 22.31 -3.76
N THR A 238 -10.25 21.41 -2.78
CA THR A 238 -11.32 20.41 -2.75
C THR A 238 -12.27 20.67 -1.59
N LEU A 239 -13.56 20.58 -1.88
CA LEU A 239 -14.64 20.48 -0.90
C LEU A 239 -15.65 19.44 -1.37
N ASN A 240 -16.49 18.96 -0.47
CA ASN A 240 -17.62 18.12 -0.85
C ASN A 240 -18.78 19.03 -1.30
N ALA A 241 -19.50 18.67 -2.38
CA ALA A 241 -20.63 19.46 -2.86
C ALA A 241 -21.70 19.70 -1.78
N ALA A 242 -21.95 18.73 -0.90
CA ALA A 242 -22.86 18.84 0.23
C ALA A 242 -22.46 19.89 1.30
N GLN A 243 -21.18 20.28 1.35
CA GLN A 243 -20.69 21.31 2.28
C GLN A 243 -21.00 22.73 1.78
N THR A 244 -21.50 22.88 0.56
CA THR A 244 -21.87 24.19 0.03
C THR A 244 -23.21 24.66 0.63
N PRO A 245 -23.38 25.97 0.87
CA PRO A 245 -24.62 26.49 1.47
C PRO A 245 -25.82 26.26 0.55
N SER A 246 -26.88 25.65 1.07
CA SER A 246 -28.15 25.53 0.36
C SER A 246 -29.05 26.75 0.61
N GLY A 247 -29.98 27.01 -0.32
CA GLY A 247 -31.04 28.01 -0.13
C GLY A 247 -31.09 29.12 -1.19
N LYS A 248 -31.97 30.12 -0.94
CA LYS A 248 -32.22 31.22 -1.88
C LYS A 248 -31.27 32.42 -1.75
N GLY A 249 -30.48 32.48 -0.67
CA GLY A 249 -29.52 33.57 -0.42
C GLY A 249 -28.30 33.55 -1.35
N ASP A 250 -27.35 34.45 -1.11
CA ASP A 250 -26.14 34.59 -1.93
C ASP A 250 -25.08 33.50 -1.67
N GLY A 251 -25.26 32.68 -0.64
CA GLY A 251 -24.32 31.62 -0.27
C GLY A 251 -23.24 32.10 0.69
N ALA A 252 -22.03 31.53 0.55
CA ALA A 252 -20.87 31.84 1.38
C ALA A 252 -19.63 32.09 0.50
N PRO A 253 -18.69 32.95 0.92
CA PRO A 253 -17.45 33.15 0.19
C PRO A 253 -16.61 31.86 0.17
N ALA A 254 -16.06 31.48 -0.99
CA ALA A 254 -15.27 30.26 -1.14
C ALA A 254 -14.09 30.18 -0.15
N GLY A 255 -13.47 31.32 0.17
CA GLY A 255 -12.36 31.41 1.13
C GLY A 255 -12.71 31.04 2.56
N SER A 256 -14.00 30.98 2.95
CA SER A 256 -14.38 30.45 4.27
C SER A 256 -14.49 28.92 4.26
N LEU A 257 -14.65 28.30 3.09
CA LEU A 257 -14.79 26.84 2.93
C LEU A 257 -13.45 26.16 2.63
N VAL A 258 -12.57 26.85 1.89
CA VAL A 258 -11.24 26.37 1.51
C VAL A 258 -10.14 27.35 1.94
N GLY A 259 -8.94 26.83 2.25
CA GLY A 259 -7.80 27.64 2.68
C GLY A 259 -7.11 28.33 1.51
N LEU A 260 -7.73 29.37 0.96
CA LEU A 260 -7.16 30.17 -0.13
C LEU A 260 -5.84 30.82 0.28
N GLN A 261 -4.89 30.87 -0.65
CA GLN A 261 -3.63 31.59 -0.43
C GLN A 261 -3.88 33.10 -0.46
N PRO A 262 -3.07 33.91 0.25
CA PRO A 262 -3.19 35.37 0.22
C PRO A 262 -3.15 35.90 -1.23
N GLY A 263 -4.17 36.68 -1.60
CA GLY A 263 -4.29 37.27 -2.95
C GLY A 263 -4.85 36.34 -4.04
N ALA A 264 -5.02 35.04 -3.77
CA ALA A 264 -5.63 34.11 -4.72
C ALA A 264 -7.15 34.31 -4.82
N ARG A 265 -7.69 34.19 -6.04
CA ARG A 265 -9.12 34.24 -6.34
C ARG A 265 -9.57 32.94 -7.00
N ILE A 266 -10.85 32.58 -6.91
CA ILE A 266 -11.37 31.43 -7.66
C ILE A 266 -11.54 31.83 -9.13
N ALA A 267 -10.96 31.04 -10.03
CA ALA A 267 -11.03 31.22 -11.47
C ALA A 267 -11.95 30.20 -12.17
N GLY A 268 -12.31 29.10 -11.50
CA GLY A 268 -13.26 28.12 -12.04
C GLY A 268 -13.66 27.05 -11.03
N ALA A 269 -14.64 26.25 -11.40
CA ALA A 269 -15.09 25.10 -10.62
C ALA A 269 -15.43 23.92 -11.53
N VAL A 270 -15.20 22.71 -11.05
CA VAL A 270 -15.62 21.46 -11.69
C VAL A 270 -15.97 20.43 -10.64
N ALA A 271 -16.99 19.61 -10.91
CA ALA A 271 -17.41 18.53 -10.03
C ALA A 271 -17.79 17.29 -10.84
N GLY A 272 -17.75 16.14 -10.18
CA GLY A 272 -18.09 14.85 -10.77
C GLY A 272 -17.34 13.71 -10.12
N THR A 273 -17.42 12.54 -10.75
CA THR A 273 -16.81 11.33 -10.21
C THR A 273 -15.28 11.38 -10.34
N PRO A 274 -14.52 10.70 -9.47
CA PRO A 274 -13.06 10.67 -9.54
C PRO A 274 -12.49 10.24 -10.91
N GLU A 275 -13.24 9.45 -11.68
CA GLU A 275 -12.88 8.96 -13.01
C GLU A 275 -13.23 9.94 -14.15
N ASP A 276 -13.90 11.06 -13.86
CA ASP A 276 -14.21 12.05 -14.88
C ASP A 276 -12.93 12.76 -15.33
N THR A 277 -12.81 12.97 -16.64
CA THR A 277 -11.67 13.66 -17.24
C THR A 277 -12.03 15.11 -17.53
N VAL A 278 -11.08 16.01 -17.29
CA VAL A 278 -11.23 17.46 -17.42
C VAL A 278 -10.06 17.99 -18.25
N LEU A 279 -10.36 18.85 -19.22
CA LEU A 279 -9.37 19.65 -19.93
C LEU A 279 -9.11 20.93 -19.13
N LEU A 280 -7.85 21.14 -18.77
CA LEU A 280 -7.37 22.37 -18.14
C LEU A 280 -6.53 23.15 -19.12
N SER A 281 -6.67 24.48 -19.10
CA SER A 281 -5.93 25.39 -19.95
C SER A 281 -5.73 26.75 -19.29
N HIS A 282 -4.75 27.51 -19.77
CA HIS A 282 -4.50 28.87 -19.32
C HIS A 282 -4.20 29.80 -20.51
N SER A 283 -4.26 31.11 -20.27
CA SER A 283 -4.15 32.16 -21.28
C SER A 283 -2.81 32.16 -22.05
N GLY A 284 -1.77 31.51 -21.51
CA GLY A 284 -0.48 31.32 -22.17
C GLY A 284 -0.50 30.30 -23.31
N GLY A 285 -1.62 29.63 -23.56
CA GLY A 285 -1.77 28.70 -24.68
C GLY A 285 -1.38 27.26 -24.38
N TYR A 286 -1.14 26.91 -23.13
CA TYR A 286 -0.87 25.53 -22.72
C TYR A 286 -2.05 24.93 -21.95
N GLY A 287 -2.09 23.61 -21.94
CA GLY A 287 -3.10 22.84 -21.23
C GLY A 287 -2.86 21.33 -21.31
N PHE A 288 -3.66 20.59 -20.58
CA PHE A 288 -3.58 19.12 -20.51
C PHE A 288 -4.91 18.54 -20.02
N MET A 289 -5.11 17.26 -20.28
CA MET A 289 -6.23 16.51 -19.70
C MET A 289 -5.82 15.94 -18.33
N THR A 290 -6.71 15.93 -17.36
CA THR A 290 -6.48 15.34 -16.04
C THR A 290 -7.75 14.66 -15.56
N ARG A 291 -7.63 13.72 -14.63
CA ARG A 291 -8.80 13.15 -13.94
C ARG A 291 -9.14 13.96 -12.70
N ILE A 292 -10.41 13.97 -12.29
CA ILE A 292 -10.83 14.61 -11.02
C ILE A 292 -10.07 14.02 -9.83
N ALA A 293 -9.81 12.70 -9.82
CA ALA A 293 -8.96 12.06 -8.80
C ALA A 293 -7.58 12.73 -8.66
N ASP A 294 -6.98 13.10 -9.80
CA ASP A 294 -5.68 13.77 -9.87
C ASP A 294 -5.79 15.27 -9.52
N MET A 295 -6.99 15.82 -9.32
CA MET A 295 -7.24 17.21 -8.88
C MET A 295 -7.62 17.30 -7.39
N VAL A 296 -8.09 16.22 -6.78
CA VAL A 296 -8.52 16.18 -5.37
C VAL A 296 -7.34 16.28 -4.40
N SER A 297 -7.46 17.12 -3.36
CA SER A 297 -6.49 17.25 -2.28
C SER A 297 -7.17 17.08 -0.91
N ARG A 298 -6.49 16.42 0.03
CA ARG A 298 -6.93 16.34 1.43
C ARG A 298 -6.55 17.58 2.26
N GLN A 299 -5.61 18.38 1.76
CA GLN A 299 -5.15 19.59 2.45
C GLN A 299 -6.09 20.74 2.14
N LYS A 300 -6.56 21.45 3.18
CA LYS A 300 -7.40 22.66 3.01
C LYS A 300 -6.71 23.76 2.19
N SER A 301 -5.39 23.82 2.20
CA SER A 301 -4.56 24.72 1.40
C SER A 301 -4.50 24.35 -0.10
N GLY A 302 -5.21 23.30 -0.52
CA GLY A 302 -5.22 22.82 -1.89
C GLY A 302 -3.89 22.22 -2.32
N LYS A 303 -3.74 21.94 -3.61
CA LYS A 303 -2.48 21.46 -4.21
C LYS A 303 -2.17 22.22 -5.48
N LEU A 304 -0.88 22.42 -5.78
CA LEU A 304 -0.46 22.99 -7.05
C LEU A 304 -0.77 22.00 -8.17
N LEU A 305 -1.66 22.41 -9.09
CA LEU A 305 -2.14 21.58 -10.18
C LEU A 305 -1.61 22.09 -11.52
N MET A 306 -1.73 23.39 -11.79
CA MET A 306 -1.27 24.01 -13.03
C MET A 306 -0.19 25.05 -12.75
N THR A 307 0.88 25.03 -13.54
CA THR A 307 1.97 26.01 -13.44
C THR A 307 1.70 27.19 -14.38
N LEU A 308 1.38 28.35 -13.80
CA LEU A 308 1.15 29.60 -14.52
C LEU A 308 2.42 30.44 -14.57
N GLY A 309 2.69 31.07 -15.71
CA GLY A 309 3.72 32.08 -15.91
C GLY A 309 3.25 33.47 -15.49
N GLU A 310 4.13 34.47 -15.63
CA GLU A 310 3.81 35.86 -15.29
C GLU A 310 2.62 36.36 -16.13
N CYS A 311 1.65 36.98 -15.46
CA CYS A 311 0.39 37.49 -16.05
C CYS A 311 -0.52 36.44 -16.71
N GLU A 312 -0.21 35.15 -16.64
CA GLU A 312 -1.08 34.11 -17.18
C GLU A 312 -2.28 33.85 -16.26
N ARG A 313 -3.44 33.59 -16.88
CA ARG A 313 -4.70 33.36 -16.18
C ARG A 313 -5.23 31.99 -16.53
N MET A 314 -5.69 31.26 -15.53
CA MET A 314 -6.38 29.99 -15.76
C MET A 314 -7.71 30.23 -16.47
N LEU A 315 -8.00 29.40 -17.46
CA LEU A 315 -9.27 29.39 -18.17
C LEU A 315 -10.26 28.44 -17.47
N PRO A 316 -11.57 28.60 -17.69
CA PRO A 316 -12.57 27.70 -17.15
C PRO A 316 -12.28 26.24 -17.52
N PRO A 317 -12.39 25.29 -16.57
CA PRO A 317 -12.19 23.87 -16.85
C PRO A 317 -13.30 23.35 -17.78
N VAL A 318 -12.93 22.46 -18.70
CA VAL A 318 -13.89 21.83 -19.62
C VAL A 318 -13.99 20.35 -19.31
N LYS A 319 -15.14 19.91 -18.79
CA LYS A 319 -15.39 18.48 -18.49
C LYS A 319 -15.59 17.69 -19.79
N ILE A 320 -14.92 16.55 -19.90
CA ILE A 320 -15.00 15.66 -21.07
C ILE A 320 -16.11 14.64 -20.82
N GLY A 321 -17.14 14.66 -21.67
CA GLY A 321 -18.26 13.72 -21.62
C GLY A 321 -17.82 12.27 -21.91
N LYS A 322 -18.53 11.29 -21.33
CA LYS A 322 -18.30 9.85 -21.52
C LYS A 322 -19.34 9.25 -22.49
N GLY A 323 -19.03 8.10 -23.09
CA GLY A 323 -19.95 7.32 -23.93
C GLY A 323 -20.00 7.74 -25.41
N SER A 324 -21.10 7.45 -26.11
CA SER A 324 -21.29 7.76 -27.54
C SER A 324 -21.28 9.27 -27.86
N ALA A 325 -21.31 10.12 -26.83
CA ALA A 325 -21.19 11.58 -26.91
C ALA A 325 -19.79 12.10 -26.51
N ALA A 326 -18.79 11.22 -26.42
CA ALA A 326 -17.42 11.63 -26.11
C ALA A 326 -16.88 12.57 -27.20
N PRO A 327 -16.29 13.73 -26.83
CA PRO A 327 -15.76 14.69 -27.78
C PRO A 327 -14.55 14.13 -28.51
N HIS A 328 -14.56 14.23 -29.84
CA HIS A 328 -13.43 13.81 -30.69
C HIS A 328 -12.47 14.96 -30.98
N TYR A 329 -12.93 16.21 -30.84
CA TYR A 329 -12.18 17.39 -31.23
C TYR A 329 -12.07 18.39 -30.08
N ILE A 330 -10.95 19.11 -30.07
CA ILE A 330 -10.74 20.30 -29.25
C ILE A 330 -10.74 21.53 -30.16
N ALA A 331 -11.39 22.59 -29.71
CA ALA A 331 -11.35 23.93 -30.28
C ALA A 331 -10.62 24.87 -29.34
N CYS A 332 -9.65 25.62 -29.88
CA CYS A 332 -8.92 26.67 -29.18
C CYS A 332 -9.16 28.01 -29.89
N VAL A 333 -9.50 29.04 -29.11
CA VAL A 333 -9.74 30.39 -29.62
C VAL A 333 -8.80 31.36 -28.96
N SER A 334 -8.10 32.16 -29.75
CA SER A 334 -7.21 33.22 -29.29
C SER A 334 -7.91 34.59 -29.22
N THR A 335 -7.27 35.55 -28.55
CA THR A 335 -7.78 36.93 -28.45
C THR A 335 -7.75 37.70 -29.77
N ASP A 336 -6.93 37.30 -30.75
CA ASP A 336 -6.93 37.80 -32.14
C ASP A 336 -7.97 37.10 -33.04
N ASN A 337 -8.95 36.42 -32.45
CA ASN A 337 -10.08 35.75 -33.13
C ASN A 337 -9.64 34.67 -34.13
N ARG A 338 -8.60 33.91 -33.80
CA ARG A 338 -8.23 32.71 -34.56
C ARG A 338 -8.82 31.48 -33.89
N LEU A 339 -9.27 30.54 -34.72
CA LEU A 339 -9.81 29.25 -34.30
C LEU A 339 -8.87 28.16 -34.77
N LEU A 340 -8.45 27.31 -33.83
CA LEU A 340 -7.69 26.10 -34.10
C LEU A 340 -8.52 24.89 -33.66
N VAL A 341 -8.70 23.92 -34.56
CA VAL A 341 -9.41 22.66 -34.27
C VAL A 341 -8.52 21.48 -34.63
N TYR A 342 -8.41 20.50 -33.72
CA TYR A 342 -7.65 19.27 -33.95
C TYR A 342 -8.20 18.11 -33.10
N PRO A 343 -7.82 16.85 -33.37
CA PRO A 343 -8.29 15.69 -32.59
C PRO A 343 -7.87 15.79 -31.12
N LEU A 344 -8.79 15.45 -30.21
CA LEU A 344 -8.58 15.54 -28.76
C LEU A 344 -7.42 14.66 -28.28
N ASP A 345 -7.20 13.51 -28.92
CA ASP A 345 -6.11 12.56 -28.63
C ASP A 345 -4.70 13.16 -28.76
N ALA A 346 -4.56 14.30 -29.44
CA ALA A 346 -3.29 15.01 -29.54
C ALA A 346 -2.91 15.75 -28.23
N VAL A 347 -3.84 15.92 -27.29
CA VAL A 347 -3.62 16.52 -25.98
C VAL A 347 -3.17 15.44 -24.99
N LYS A 348 -2.12 15.70 -24.22
CA LYS A 348 -1.61 14.72 -23.24
C LYS A 348 -2.43 14.75 -21.95
N THR A 349 -2.59 13.57 -21.35
CA THR A 349 -3.09 13.42 -19.99
C THR A 349 -1.95 13.54 -18.99
N LEU A 350 -2.04 14.47 -18.04
CA LEU A 350 -1.05 14.72 -16.99
C LEU A 350 -1.75 14.87 -15.64
N SER A 351 -1.05 14.57 -14.55
CA SER A 351 -1.57 14.76 -13.19
C SER A 351 -1.36 16.18 -12.64
N LYS A 352 -0.34 16.89 -13.13
CA LYS A 352 -0.05 18.30 -12.84
C LYS A 352 1.00 18.87 -13.80
N GLY A 353 1.14 20.18 -13.84
CA GLY A 353 2.23 20.90 -14.52
C GLY A 353 1.74 22.03 -15.42
N ARG A 354 2.60 22.51 -16.32
CA ARG A 354 2.24 23.57 -17.29
C ARG A 354 1.38 23.05 -18.44
N GLY A 355 1.48 21.77 -18.77
CA GLY A 355 0.79 21.17 -19.92
C GLY A 355 1.56 21.32 -21.23
N VAL A 356 0.90 20.90 -22.31
CA VAL A 356 1.43 20.99 -23.68
C VAL A 356 0.86 22.21 -24.40
N ILE A 357 1.57 22.72 -25.40
CA ILE A 357 1.06 23.82 -26.24
C ILE A 357 -0.22 23.35 -26.95
N LEU A 358 -1.33 24.02 -26.66
CA LEU A 358 -2.61 23.82 -27.33
C LEU A 358 -2.67 24.61 -28.63
N MET A 359 -2.25 25.88 -28.58
CA MET A 359 -2.27 26.83 -29.70
C MET A 359 -1.04 27.72 -29.63
N ALA A 360 -0.39 27.99 -30.78
CA ALA A 360 0.69 28.96 -30.84
C ALA A 360 0.12 30.38 -30.96
N LEU A 361 0.42 31.24 -29.99
CA LEU A 361 -0.32 32.49 -29.82
C LEU A 361 0.34 33.76 -30.37
N ALA A 362 1.58 33.74 -30.86
CA ALA A 362 2.24 34.88 -31.54
C ALA A 362 2.08 36.26 -30.84
N GLY A 363 2.12 36.30 -29.50
CA GLY A 363 1.95 37.53 -28.70
C GLY A 363 0.52 37.82 -28.21
N HIS A 364 -0.45 36.97 -28.58
CA HIS A 364 -1.83 37.02 -28.08
C HIS A 364 -2.06 36.02 -26.93
N GLU A 365 -3.29 36.00 -26.39
CA GLU A 365 -3.68 35.09 -25.31
C GLU A 365 -4.67 34.04 -25.82
N LEU A 366 -4.65 32.85 -25.22
CA LEU A 366 -5.71 31.87 -25.37
C LEU A 366 -6.93 32.37 -24.59
N LYS A 367 -8.04 32.52 -25.29
CA LYS A 367 -9.28 33.09 -24.76
C LYS A 367 -10.26 32.02 -24.29
N LEU A 368 -10.48 31.00 -25.12
CA LEU A 368 -11.44 29.93 -24.85
C LEU A 368 -10.91 28.59 -25.35
N THR A 369 -11.27 27.54 -24.62
CA THR A 369 -11.13 26.15 -25.06
C THR A 369 -12.48 25.46 -24.95
N GLY A 370 -12.73 24.51 -25.83
CA GLY A 370 -13.96 23.72 -25.83
C GLY A 370 -13.70 22.38 -26.47
N VAL A 371 -14.49 21.39 -26.08
CA VAL A 371 -14.46 20.04 -26.66
C VAL A 371 -15.81 19.73 -27.29
N PHE A 372 -15.84 19.04 -28.41
CA PHE A 372 -17.08 18.76 -29.12
C PHE A 372 -17.00 17.50 -29.99
N THR A 373 -18.17 17.01 -30.41
CA THR A 373 -18.33 15.94 -31.41
C THR A 373 -19.14 16.48 -32.58
N GLY A 374 -18.74 16.16 -33.81
CA GLY A 374 -19.47 16.53 -35.02
C GLY A 374 -19.41 18.03 -35.33
N THR A 375 -20.44 18.79 -34.94
CA THR A 375 -20.60 20.20 -35.33
C THR A 375 -20.30 21.15 -34.17
N LEU A 376 -19.38 22.10 -34.41
CA LEU A 376 -19.10 23.23 -33.53
C LEU A 376 -19.96 24.44 -33.90
N MET A 377 -20.62 25.03 -32.92
CA MET A 377 -21.34 26.31 -33.01
C MET A 377 -20.51 27.40 -32.33
N LEU A 378 -20.34 28.52 -33.02
CA LEU A 378 -19.66 29.70 -32.50
C LEU A 378 -20.72 30.74 -32.16
N GLN A 379 -20.70 31.23 -30.93
CA GLN A 379 -21.49 32.37 -30.50
C GLN A 379 -20.57 33.57 -30.30
N GLY A 380 -20.97 34.72 -30.81
CA GLY A 380 -20.13 35.90 -30.75
C GLY A 380 -20.78 37.15 -31.32
N VAL A 381 -19.93 38.16 -31.54
CA VAL A 381 -20.33 39.42 -32.17
C VAL A 381 -19.65 39.55 -33.52
N SER A 382 -20.44 39.70 -34.58
CA SER A 382 -19.96 40.03 -35.92
C SER A 382 -20.64 41.32 -36.40
N ARG A 383 -19.84 42.29 -36.86
CA ARG A 383 -20.32 43.62 -37.31
C ARG A 383 -21.33 44.28 -36.35
N GLY A 384 -21.10 44.17 -35.04
CA GLY A 384 -21.93 44.78 -34.00
C GLY A 384 -23.21 44.04 -33.63
N ARG A 385 -23.56 42.95 -34.32
CA ARG A 385 -24.72 42.10 -33.99
C ARG A 385 -24.27 40.81 -33.31
N ARG A 386 -25.08 40.32 -32.36
CA ARG A 386 -24.91 38.97 -31.80
C ARG A 386 -25.29 37.97 -32.89
N VAL A 387 -24.38 37.03 -33.17
CA VAL A 387 -24.56 36.01 -34.19
C VAL A 387 -24.18 34.66 -33.60
N GLU A 388 -25.00 33.66 -33.90
CA GLU A 388 -24.69 32.26 -33.68
C GLU A 388 -24.52 31.60 -35.05
N LYS A 389 -23.35 31.00 -35.30
CA LYS A 389 -23.00 30.43 -36.60
C LYS A 389 -22.33 29.09 -36.44
N LYS A 390 -22.69 28.13 -37.30
CA LYS A 390 -21.96 26.88 -37.47
C LYS A 390 -20.53 27.19 -37.92
N ALA A 391 -19.55 26.70 -37.17
CA ALA A 391 -18.14 26.84 -37.50
C ALA A 391 -17.84 26.08 -38.79
N SER A 392 -17.19 26.75 -39.75
CA SER A 392 -16.43 26.06 -40.79
C SER A 392 -14.99 26.03 -40.32
N PHE A 393 -14.43 24.84 -40.14
CA PHE A 393 -13.07 24.66 -39.65
C PHE A 393 -12.38 23.54 -40.43
N ASP A 394 -11.09 23.73 -40.65
CA ASP A 394 -10.21 22.66 -41.12
C ASP A 394 -9.56 21.99 -39.92
N ILE A 395 -9.40 20.67 -39.99
CA ILE A 395 -8.69 19.91 -38.96
C ILE A 395 -7.19 20.16 -39.16
N ALA A 396 -6.60 20.85 -38.18
CA ALA A 396 -5.20 21.25 -38.18
C ALA A 396 -4.35 20.35 -37.27
N LYS A 397 -3.03 20.59 -37.23
CA LYS A 397 -2.15 19.98 -36.23
C LYS A 397 -2.11 20.84 -34.96
N ARG A 398 -1.94 20.17 -33.81
CA ARG A 398 -1.73 20.85 -32.50
C ARG A 398 -0.58 21.85 -32.58
N ALA A 399 -0.65 22.91 -31.77
CA ALA A 399 0.36 23.96 -31.65
C ALA A 399 0.54 24.85 -32.90
N GLN A 400 -0.44 24.88 -33.80
CA GLN A 400 -0.51 25.87 -34.88
C GLN A 400 -1.21 27.16 -34.41
N LYS A 401 -1.18 28.20 -35.24
CA LYS A 401 -1.82 29.50 -34.93
C LYS A 401 -3.34 29.53 -35.18
N GLY A 402 -3.90 28.50 -35.82
CA GLY A 402 -5.32 28.49 -36.23
C GLY A 402 -5.63 29.44 -37.39
N ALA A 403 -6.86 29.33 -37.91
CA ALA A 403 -7.37 30.17 -39.00
C ALA A 403 -8.10 31.40 -38.44
N ALA A 404 -7.99 32.54 -39.12
CA ALA A 404 -8.69 33.76 -38.70
C ALA A 404 -10.21 33.64 -38.91
N VAL A 405 -10.99 34.10 -37.93
CA VAL A 405 -12.45 34.09 -37.99
C VAL A 405 -12.97 35.52 -37.95
N ASN A 406 -13.86 35.87 -38.88
CA ASN A 406 -14.50 37.20 -38.98
C ASN A 406 -15.61 37.40 -37.93
N MET A 407 -15.33 37.05 -36.67
CA MET A 407 -16.24 37.19 -35.55
C MET A 407 -15.48 37.22 -34.22
N LYS A 408 -15.91 38.08 -33.29
CA LYS A 408 -15.45 38.04 -31.91
C LYS A 408 -16.18 36.93 -31.15
N ILE A 409 -15.54 35.77 -31.04
CA ILE A 409 -16.12 34.58 -30.39
C ILE A 409 -16.19 34.83 -28.87
N THR A 410 -17.36 34.63 -28.28
CA THR A 410 -17.62 34.77 -26.83
C THR A 410 -17.96 33.45 -26.16
N ALA A 411 -18.47 32.45 -26.91
CA ALA A 411 -18.71 31.11 -26.41
C ALA A 411 -18.56 30.06 -27.52
N LEU A 412 -18.25 28.83 -27.11
CA LEU A 412 -18.17 27.64 -27.94
C LEU A 412 -19.27 26.68 -27.47
N CYS A 413 -20.12 26.22 -28.39
CA CYS A 413 -21.18 25.28 -28.09
C CYS A 413 -21.09 24.09 -29.04
N ALA A 414 -21.28 22.87 -28.54
CA ALA A 414 -21.57 21.73 -29.42
C ALA A 414 -23.01 21.87 -29.91
N ALA A 415 -23.28 21.58 -31.18
CA ALA A 415 -24.66 21.51 -31.65
C ALA A 415 -25.40 20.38 -30.90
N PRO A 416 -26.66 20.57 -30.49
CA PRO A 416 -27.45 19.47 -29.94
C PRO A 416 -27.53 18.35 -30.98
N ALA A 417 -27.32 17.10 -30.55
CA ALA A 417 -27.59 15.95 -31.40
C ALA A 417 -29.06 16.03 -31.82
N LYS A 418 -29.31 16.23 -33.12
CA LYS A 418 -30.65 16.00 -33.66
C LYS A 418 -30.89 14.50 -33.51
N ASN A 419 -31.87 14.13 -32.69
CA ASN A 419 -32.45 12.78 -32.71
C ASN A 419 -33.02 12.49 -34.09
#